data_AF-A0A9D8A756-F1
#
_entry.id   AF-A0A9D8A756-F1
#
_cell.length_a   1.000
_cell.length_b   1.000
_cell.length_c   1.000
_cell.angle_alpha   90.00
_cell.angle_beta   90.00
_cell.angle_gamma   90.00
#
_symmetry.space_group_name_H-M   'P 1'
#
loop_
_entity.id
_entity.type
_entity.pdbx_description
1 polymer ?
#
loop_
_entity_poly.entity_id
_entity_poly.type
_entity_poly.pdbx_seq_one_letter_code
_entity_poly.pdbx_strand_id
1 'polypeptide(L)' 'MKRVYLVFCVVLVSIFSSTTFAETKLLVQQVTSDVYALVGELGNRSAENYGNNATFGVVITNKGVVLIDSGASYKG' A
#
# COMPACT_ATOMS: atom_id res chain seq x y z
N MET A 1 -4.75 26.98 -37.25
CA MET A 1 -3.43 27.12 -36.58
C MET A 1 -3.58 27.17 -35.06
N LYS A 2 -3.92 28.29 -34.41
CA LYS A 2 -3.96 28.43 -32.94
C LYS A 2 -4.89 27.43 -32.21
N ARG A 3 -6.07 27.14 -32.76
CA ARG A 3 -7.02 26.16 -32.19
C ARG A 3 -6.51 24.71 -32.25
N VAL A 4 -5.68 24.38 -33.25
CA VAL A 4 -5.10 23.04 -33.40
C VAL A 4 -4.00 22.83 -32.35
N TYR A 5 -3.15 23.83 -32.13
CA TYR A 5 -2.16 23.81 -31.05
C TYR A 5 -2.80 23.73 -29.67
N LEU A 6 -3.93 24.42 -29.46
CA LEU A 6 -4.67 24.34 -28.20
C LEU A 6 -5.20 22.92 -27.94
N VAL A 7 -5.85 22.30 -28.93
CA VAL A 7 -6.33 20.91 -28.82
C VAL A 7 -5.18 19.95 -28.58
N PHE A 8 -4.07 20.12 -29.30
CA PHE A 8 -2.88 19.28 -29.12
C PHE A 8 -2.28 19.42 -27.71
N CYS A 9 -2.19 20.63 -27.16
CA CYS A 9 -1.76 20.86 -25.79
C CYS A 9 -2.70 20.22 -24.75
N VAL A 10 -4.02 20.32 -24.94
CA VAL A 10 -4.99 19.70 -24.04
C VAL A 10 -4.85 18.17 -24.05
N VAL A 11 -4.71 17.56 -25.23
CA VAL A 11 -4.49 16.12 -25.35
C VAL A 11 -3.18 15.70 -24.69
N LEU A 12 -2.09 16.45 -24.91
CA LEU A 12 -0.80 16.18 -24.27
C LEU A 12 -0.89 16.20 -22.74
N VAL A 13 -1.52 17.22 -22.16
CA VAL A 13 -1.67 17.34 -20.69
C VAL A 13 -2.52 16.21 -20.12
N SER A 14 -3.55 15.77 -20.86
CA SER A 14 -4.45 14.69 -20.44
C SER A 14 -3.72 13.34 -20.31
N ILE A 15 -2.72 13.08 -21.16
CA ILE A 15 -1.96 11.82 -21.16
C ILE A 15 -1.04 11.72 -19.93
N PHE A 16 -0.54 12.84 -19.41
CA PHE A 16 0.33 12.86 -18.23
C PHE A 16 -0.40 12.86 -16.88
N SER A 17 -1.74 12.88 -16.88
CA SER A 17 -2.55 13.05 -15.65
C SER A 17 -2.80 11.75 -14.86
N SER A 18 -2.31 10.59 -15.34
CA SER A 18 -2.58 9.29 -14.70
C SER A 18 -1.41 8.84 -13.82
N THR A 19 -1.17 9.52 -12.70
CA THR A 19 -0.31 8.96 -11.64
C THR A 19 -1.12 8.01 -10.78
N THR A 20 -1.07 6.71 -11.08
CA THR A 20 -1.55 5.69 -10.15
C THR A 20 -0.48 5.48 -9.07
N PHE A 21 -0.84 5.76 -7.82
CA PHE A 21 -0.03 5.36 -6.68
C PHE A 21 -0.61 4.05 -6.16
N ALA A 22 0.22 3.02 -6.05
CA ALA A 22 -0.15 1.84 -5.30
C ALA A 22 -0.33 2.27 -3.84
N GLU A 23 -1.56 2.24 -3.34
CA GLU A 23 -1.83 2.48 -1.92
C GLU A 23 -1.10 1.41 -1.10
N THR A 24 -0.31 1.86 -0.11
CA THR A 24 0.38 0.96 0.78
C THR A 24 -0.65 0.21 1.60
N LYS A 25 -0.87 -1.09 1.32
CA LYS A 25 -1.87 -1.92 1.99
C LYS A 25 -1.67 -2.09 3.50
N LEU A 26 -0.47 -1.76 4.00
CA LEU A 26 -0.11 -1.83 5.41
C LEU A 26 0.46 -0.49 5.85
N LEU A 27 -0.15 0.14 6.85
CA LEU A 27 0.41 1.31 7.51
C LEU A 27 1.47 0.86 8.51
N VAL A 28 2.69 1.35 8.36
CA VAL A 28 3.78 1.07 9.31
C VAL A 28 3.71 2.07 10.45
N GLN A 29 3.34 1.59 11.63
CA GLN A 29 3.27 2.37 12.86
C GLN A 29 4.37 1.93 13.80
N GLN A 30 5.28 2.84 14.17
CA GLN A 30 6.23 2.55 15.24
C GLN A 30 5.49 2.57 16.59
N VAL A 31 5.67 1.52 17.38
CA VAL A 31 5.11 1.41 18.73
C VAL A 31 6.13 1.89 19.75
N THR A 32 7.37 1.42 19.62
CA THR A 32 8.53 1.88 20.40
C THR A 32 9.83 1.57 19.62
N SER A 33 10.99 1.79 20.22
CA SER A 33 12.28 1.43 19.63
C SER A 33 12.27 -0.03 19.15
N ASP A 34 12.60 -0.25 17.88
CA ASP A 34 12.68 -1.57 17.24
C ASP A 34 11.39 -2.40 17.20
N VAL A 35 10.24 -1.82 17.57
CA VAL A 35 8.94 -2.50 17.59
C VAL A 35 7.93 -1.73 16.74
N TYR A 36 7.34 -2.41 15.77
CA TYR A 36 6.41 -1.84 14.80
C TYR A 36 5.14 -2.67 14.68
N ALA A 37 4.04 -1.97 14.37
CA ALA A 37 2.80 -2.55 13.90
C ALA A 37 2.66 -2.30 12.39
N LEU A 38 2.32 -3.33 11.63
CA LEU A 38 1.92 -3.25 10.24
C LEU A 38 0.39 -3.34 10.21
N VAL A 39 -0.27 -2.20 10.20
CA VAL A 39 -1.72 -2.10 10.32
C VAL A 39 -2.35 -2.27 8.94
N GLY A 40 -3.06 -3.39 8.72
CA GLY A 40 -3.87 -3.63 7.54
C GLY A 40 -5.24 -2.97 7.60
N GLU A 41 -6.05 -3.25 6.58
CA GLU A 41 -7.42 -2.74 6.51
C GLU A 41 -8.25 -3.19 7.72
N LEU A 42 -9.11 -2.29 8.22
CA LEU A 42 -10.00 -2.57 9.36
C LEU A 42 -11.36 -3.16 8.94
N GLY A 43 -11.54 -3.41 7.64
CA GLY A 43 -12.77 -3.95 7.06
C GLY A 43 -12.87 -5.48 7.17
N ASN A 44 -13.85 -6.05 6.47
CA ASN A 44 -13.94 -7.51 6.35
C ASN A 44 -12.88 -8.05 5.38
N ARG A 45 -12.52 -9.32 5.56
CA ARG A 45 -11.75 -10.07 4.56
C ARG A 45 -12.51 -10.12 3.24
N SER A 46 -11.81 -9.86 2.14
CA SER A 46 -12.35 -9.92 0.80
C SER A 46 -11.29 -10.46 -0.18
N ALA A 47 -11.69 -10.75 -1.42
CA ALA A 47 -10.74 -11.16 -2.45
C ALA A 47 -9.78 -10.00 -2.82
N GLU A 48 -10.29 -8.77 -2.79
CA GLU A 48 -9.58 -7.54 -3.14
C GLU A 48 -8.46 -7.21 -2.13
N ASN A 49 -8.72 -7.43 -0.84
CA ASN A 49 -7.70 -7.31 0.20
C ASN A 49 -6.94 -8.61 0.48
N TYR A 50 -7.13 -9.63 -0.37
CA TYR A 50 -6.45 -10.92 -0.26
C TYR A 50 -6.67 -11.59 1.10
N GLY A 51 -7.84 -11.36 1.71
CA GLY A 51 -8.19 -11.86 3.03
C GLY A 51 -7.46 -11.17 4.19
N ASN A 52 -6.86 -10.00 3.95
CA ASN A 52 -6.17 -9.24 4.99
C ASN A 52 -7.13 -8.27 5.70
N ASN A 53 -7.28 -8.44 7.02
CA ASN A 53 -7.98 -7.50 7.88
C ASN A 53 -7.36 -7.41 9.29
N ALA A 54 -6.04 -7.53 9.37
CA ALA A 54 -5.32 -7.69 10.62
C ALA A 54 -4.21 -6.66 10.79
N THR A 55 -3.70 -6.56 12.02
CA THR A 55 -2.46 -5.83 12.35
C THR A 55 -1.38 -6.83 12.71
N PHE A 56 -0.25 -6.75 12.03
CA PHE A 56 0.89 -7.64 12.24
C PHE A 56 1.95 -6.94 13.09
N GLY A 57 2.70 -7.71 13.87
CA GLY A 57 3.79 -7.18 14.69
C GLY A 57 5.15 -7.44 14.07
N VAL A 58 6.07 -6.51 14.23
CA VAL A 58 7.47 -6.65 13.82
C VAL A 58 8.37 -6.24 14.97
N VAL A 59 9.27 -7.13 15.36
CA VAL A 59 10.32 -6.84 16.35
C VAL A 59 11.67 -7.03 15.68
N ILE A 60 12.44 -5.95 15.60
CA ILE A 60 13.81 -5.96 15.09
C ILE A 60 14.74 -6.36 16.24
N THR A 61 15.65 -7.29 15.96
CA THR A 61 16.70 -7.73 16.88
C THR A 61 18.05 -7.55 16.22
N ASN A 62 19.13 -7.66 16.99
CA ASN A 62 20.49 -7.61 16.43
C ASN A 62 20.83 -8.75 15.46
N LYS A 63 20.03 -9.82 15.42
CA LYS A 63 20.26 -10.99 14.55
C LYS A 63 19.26 -11.10 13.40
N GLY A 64 18.23 -10.27 13.37
CA GLY A 64 17.17 -10.37 12.38
C GLY A 64 15.83 -9.85 12.90
N VAL A 65 14.75 -10.28 12.26
CA VAL A 65 13.40 -9.76 12.51
C VAL A 65 12.47 -10.90 12.94
N VAL A 66 11.68 -10.66 13.98
CA VAL A 66 10.54 -11.51 14.36
C VAL A 66 9.28 -10.88 13.79
N LEU A 67 8.62 -11.60 12.88
CA LEU A 67 7.28 -11.28 12.40
C LEU A 67 6.26 -11.99 13.29
N ILE A 68 5.34 -11.23 13.86
CA ILE A 68 4.25 -11.71 14.72
C ILE A 68 2.98 -11.65 13.90
N ASP A 69 2.39 -12.83 13.66
CA ASP A 69 1.29 -13.05 12.72
C ASP A 69 1.70 -12.70 11.28
N SER A 70 1.84 -13.72 10.42
CA SER A 70 2.22 -13.53 9.03
C SER A 70 1.06 -13.13 8.12
N GLY A 71 -0.17 -13.11 8.66
CA GLY A 71 -1.39 -13.01 7.87
C GLY A 71 -1.71 -14.28 7.08
N ALA A 72 -2.73 -14.17 6.24
CA ALA A 72 -3.21 -15.28 5.41
C ALA A 72 -2.20 -15.62 4.31
N SER A 73 -2.07 -16.91 4.00
CA SER A 73 -1.28 -17.38 2.86
C SER A 73 -2.10 -17.30 1.57
N TYR A 74 -1.45 -17.51 0.43
CA TYR A 74 -2.14 -17.62 -0.86
C TYR A 74 -3.27 -18.67 -0.89
N LYS A 75 -3.22 -19.68 0.00
CA LYS A 75 -4.24 -20.75 0.11
C LYS A 75 -5.18 -20.60 1.31
N GLY A 76 -5.09 -19.50 2.05
CA GLY A 76 -5.62 -19.40 3.42
C GLY A 76 -4.58 -19.91 4.39
#